data_AF-A0A934PVG4-F1
#
_entry.id   AF-A0A934PVG4-F1
#
_cell.length_a   1.000
_cell.length_b   1.000
_cell.length_c   1.000
_cell.angle_alpha   90.00
_cell.angle_beta   90.00
_cell.angle_gamma   90.00
#
_symmetry.space_group_name_H-M   'P 1'
#
loop_
_entity.id
_entity.type
_entity.pdbx_description
1 polymer ?
#
loop_
_entity_poly.entity_id
_entity_poly.type
_entity_poly.pdbx_seq_one_letter_code
_entity_poly.pdbx_strand_id
1 'polypeptide(L)'
;MHRITGPYRGYFVAAYTVKAKGGFVGYGKACVTRPSAAWRVKGAAGVASSLYPNELQALVAAEHKVRLEIDQLPPSWEPFTAPDQLVDSTR
;
A
#
# COMPACT_ATOMS: atom_id res chain seq x y z
N MET A 1 -7.84 -14.28 6.42
CA MET A 1 -6.84 -14.31 5.32
C MET A 1 -5.86 -13.11 5.38
N HIS A 2 -4.65 -13.22 4.84
CA HIS A 2 -3.73 -12.07 4.65
C HIS A 2 -2.87 -12.23 3.39
N ARG A 3 -2.43 -11.10 2.82
CA ARG A 3 -1.59 -11.05 1.62
C ARG A 3 -0.71 -9.80 1.62
N ILE A 4 0.52 -9.94 1.12
CA ILE A 4 1.42 -8.81 0.84
C ILE A 4 1.75 -8.85 -0.65
N THR A 5 1.50 -7.75 -1.36
CA THR A 5 1.74 -7.61 -2.80
C THR A 5 2.59 -6.37 -3.12
N GLY A 6 3.14 -6.31 -4.33
CA GLY A 6 3.99 -5.20 -4.80
C GLY A 6 5.46 -5.57 -4.99
N PRO A 7 6.34 -4.58 -5.25
CA PRO A 7 6.09 -3.14 -5.10
C PRO A 7 5.17 -2.55 -6.19
N TYR A 8 4.32 -1.59 -5.81
CA TYR A 8 3.47 -0.76 -6.67
C TYR A 8 3.80 0.70 -6.41
N ARG A 9 4.31 1.43 -7.42
CA ARG A 9 4.86 2.79 -7.29
C ARG A 9 5.90 2.94 -6.16
N GLY A 10 6.65 1.86 -5.87
CA GLY A 10 7.63 1.79 -4.79
C GLY A 10 7.05 1.45 -3.41
N TYR A 11 5.74 1.18 -3.30
CA TYR A 11 5.09 0.79 -2.06
C TYR A 11 4.69 -0.69 -2.07
N PHE A 12 4.86 -1.38 -0.95
CA PHE A 12 4.28 -2.69 -0.69
C PHE A 12 2.87 -2.53 -0.14
N VAL A 13 1.94 -3.34 -0.65
CA VAL A 13 0.55 -3.39 -0.19
C VAL A 13 0.42 -4.56 0.77
N ALA A 14 0.16 -4.29 2.05
CA ALA A 14 -0.14 -5.30 3.04
C ALA A 14 -1.66 -5.29 3.33
N ALA A 15 -2.34 -6.38 3.05
CA ALA A 15 -3.77 -6.54 3.29
C ALA A 15 -4.08 -7.76 4.16
N TYR A 16 -5.08 -7.64 5.01
CA TYR A 16 -5.58 -8.74 5.85
C TYR A 16 -7.07 -8.59 6.13
N THR A 17 -7.73 -9.70 6.45
CA THR A 17 -9.16 -9.70 6.77
C THR A 17 -9.39 -10.02 8.25
N VAL A 18 -10.45 -9.45 8.79
CA VAL A 18 -10.94 -9.73 10.13
C VAL A 18 -12.41 -10.11 10.05
N LYS A 19 -12.81 -11.14 10.79
CA LYS A 19 -14.20 -11.57 10.90
C LYS A 19 -14.97 -10.55 11.75
N ALA A 20 -16.10 -10.07 11.23
CA ALA A 20 -16.99 -9.14 11.89
C ALA A 20 -18.41 -9.73 12.02
N LYS A 21 -19.28 -9.08 12.79
CA LYS A 21 -20.69 -9.48 12.90
C LYS A 21 -21.38 -9.25 11.56
N GLY A 22 -21.67 -10.32 10.83
CA GLY A 22 -22.32 -10.27 9.52
C GLY A 22 -21.39 -10.42 8.32
N GLY A 23 -20.10 -10.70 8.49
CA GLY A 23 -19.19 -10.95 7.38
C GLY A 23 -17.72 -10.74 7.72
N PHE A 24 -16.98 -10.17 6.77
CA PHE A 24 -15.55 -9.90 6.86
C PHE A 24 -15.26 -8.47 6.43
N VAL A 25 -14.34 -7.84 7.15
CA VAL A 25 -13.80 -6.53 6.83
C VAL A 25 -12.33 -6.72 6.46
N GLY A 26 -11.92 -6.10 5.36
CA GLY A 26 -10.55 -6.08 4.91
C GLY A 26 -9.86 -4.80 5.36
N TYR A 27 -8.62 -4.94 5.81
CA TYR A 27 -7.74 -3.83 6.14
C TYR A 27 -6.55 -3.86 5.22
N GLY A 28 -6.08 -2.68 4.84
CA GLY A 28 -4.96 -2.54 3.94
C GLY A 28 -4.03 -1.41 4.37
N LYS A 29 -2.74 -1.57 4.13
CA LYS A 29 -1.70 -0.59 4.45
C LYS A 29 -0.68 -0.48 3.33
N ALA A 30 -0.30 0.76 2.99
CA ALA A 30 0.83 1.05 2.11
C ALA A 30 2.12 1.13 2.93
N CYS A 31 3.13 0.34 2.58
CA CYS A 31 4.41 0.25 3.31
C CYS A 31 5.57 0.58 2.36
N VAL A 32 6.50 1.45 2.77
CA VAL A 32 7.69 1.78 1.96
C VAL A 32 8.68 0.60 1.94
N THR A 33 8.76 -0.14 3.04
CA THR A 33 9.56 -1.37 3.15
C THR A 33 8.65 -2.59 3.18
N ARG A 34 9.15 -3.73 2.68
CA ARG A 34 8.38 -4.98 2.70
C ARG A 34 8.13 -5.41 4.15
N PRO A 35 6.88 -5.46 4.61
CA PRO A 35 6.59 -5.81 6.00
C PRO A 35 6.78 -7.31 6.24
N SER A 36 7.26 -7.69 7.42
CA SER A 36 7.34 -9.11 7.84
C SER A 36 5.97 -9.70 8.18
N ALA A 37 5.00 -8.85 8.56
CA ALA A 37 3.62 -9.24 8.83
C ALA A 37 2.65 -8.09 8.48
N ALA A 38 1.53 -8.42 7.83
CA ALA A 38 0.59 -7.42 7.31
C ALA A 38 -0.08 -6.55 8.40
N TRP A 39 -0.27 -7.09 9.60
CA TRP A 39 -0.92 -6.39 10.72
C TRP A 39 0.01 -5.49 11.53
N ARG A 40 1.33 -5.77 11.55
CA ARG A 40 2.27 -5.16 12.51
C ARG A 40 2.87 -3.81 12.05
N VAL A 41 2.57 -3.36 10.84
CA VAL A 41 3.26 -2.20 10.26
C VAL A 41 2.47 -0.90 10.42
N LYS A 42 3.17 0.19 10.76
CA LYS A 42 2.69 1.57 10.59
C LYS A 42 2.87 1.92 9.12
N GLY A 43 1.82 1.74 8.34
CA GLY A 43 1.81 2.14 6.93
C GLY A 43 1.70 3.66 6.80
N ALA A 44 2.15 4.19 5.65
CA ALA A 44 1.98 5.60 5.31
C ALA A 44 0.50 5.99 5.18
N ALA A 45 -0.33 5.04 4.73
CA ALA A 45 -1.78 5.13 4.67
C ALA A 45 -2.41 3.80 5.10
N GLY A 46 -3.55 3.88 5.79
CA GLY A 46 -4.31 2.72 6.25
C GLY A 46 -5.77 2.84 5.81
N VAL A 47 -6.29 1.78 5.19
CA VAL A 47 -7.66 1.73 4.69
C VAL A 47 -8.43 0.57 5.30
N ALA A 48 -9.75 0.74 5.36
CA ALA A 48 -10.69 -0.35 5.63
C ALA A 48 -11.65 -0.51 4.44
N SER A 49 -11.91 -1.75 4.05
CA SER A 49 -12.97 -2.09 3.12
C SER A 49 -14.33 -2.13 3.84
N SER A 50 -15.41 -2.19 3.07
CA SER A 50 -16.75 -2.38 3.61
C SER A 50 -16.93 -3.81 4.17
N LEU A 51 -18.09 -4.10 4.74
CA LEU A 51 -18.43 -5.47 5.14
C LEU A 51 -18.76 -6.31 3.91
N TYR A 52 -18.10 -7.46 3.76
CA TYR A 52 -18.34 -8.42 2.68
C TYR A 52 -18.69 -9.80 3.22
N PRO A 53 -19.44 -10.63 2.47
CA PRO A 53 -19.87 -11.96 2.92
C PRO A 53 -18.71 -12.97 3.02
N ASN A 54 -17.60 -12.76 2.32
CA ASN A 54 -16.44 -13.66 2.35
C ASN A 54 -15.11 -12.92 2.45
N GLU A 55 -14.07 -13.64 2.91
CA GLU A 55 -12.73 -13.10 3.10
C GLU A 55 -12.09 -12.61 1.80
N LEU A 56 -12.27 -13.34 0.69
CA LEU A 56 -11.61 -13.00 -0.56
C LEU A 56 -12.08 -11.64 -1.10
N GLN A 57 -13.39 -11.39 -1.07
CA GLN A 57 -13.96 -10.10 -1.47
C GLN A 57 -13.49 -8.96 -0.56
N ALA A 58 -13.50 -9.18 0.76
CA ALA A 58 -13.01 -8.20 1.72
C ALA A 58 -11.53 -7.85 1.49
N LEU A 59 -10.71 -8.85 1.19
CA LEU A 59 -9.29 -8.71 0.90
C LEU A 59 -9.05 -7.94 -0.40
N VAL A 60 -9.67 -8.36 -1.51
CA VAL A 60 -9.52 -7.70 -2.82
C VAL A 60 -9.99 -6.25 -2.75
N ALA A 61 -11.09 -5.98 -2.06
CA ALA A 61 -11.57 -4.61 -1.85
C ALA A 61 -10.57 -3.76 -1.05
N ALA A 62 -9.94 -4.32 -0.01
CA ALA A 62 -8.91 -3.62 0.74
C ALA A 62 -7.65 -3.36 -0.10
N GLU A 63 -7.18 -4.34 -0.87
CA GLU A 63 -6.04 -4.18 -1.78
C GLU A 63 -6.29 -3.09 -2.82
N HIS A 64 -7.48 -3.07 -3.42
CA HIS A 64 -7.86 -2.06 -4.39
C HIS A 64 -7.88 -0.66 -3.77
N LYS A 65 -8.47 -0.51 -2.58
CA LYS A 65 -8.47 0.78 -1.87
C LYS A 65 -7.06 1.26 -1.53
N VAL A 66 -6.15 0.37 -1.09
CA VAL A 66 -4.75 0.76 -0.83
C VAL A 66 -4.08 1.26 -2.10
N ARG A 67 -4.33 0.62 -3.25
CA ARG A 67 -3.75 1.07 -4.53
C ARG A 67 -4.23 2.48 -4.90
N LEU A 68 -5.52 2.77 -4.72
CA LEU A 68 -6.07 4.10 -4.94
C LEU A 68 -5.41 5.16 -4.03
N GLU A 69 -5.14 4.82 -2.76
CA GLU A 69 -4.38 5.71 -1.87
C GLU A 69 -2.94 5.89 -2.36
N ILE A 70 -2.26 4.82 -2.77
CA ILE A 70 -0.91 4.88 -3.33
C ILE A 70 -0.87 5.76 -4.59
N ASP A 71 -1.93 5.79 -5.40
CA ASP A 71 -2.02 6.65 -6.58
C ASP A 71 -2.00 8.14 -6.24
N GLN A 72 -2.45 8.52 -5.04
CA GLN A 72 -2.40 9.89 -4.52
C GLN A 72 -1.07 10.24 -3.82
N LEU A 73 -0.23 9.24 -3.52
CA LEU A 73 1.06 9.47 -2.87
C LEU A 73 2.13 9.89 -3.90
N PRO A 74 3.11 10.71 -3.47
CA PRO A 74 4.33 10.85 -4.25
C PRO A 74 5.01 9.48 -4.40
N PRO A 75 5.76 9.24 -5.48
CA PRO A 75 6.53 8.01 -5.60
C PRO A 75 7.46 7.85 -4.38
N SER A 76 7.50 6.67 -3.77
CA SER A 76 8.40 6.42 -2.62
C SER A 76 9.85 6.20 -3.01
N TRP A 77 10.12 6.07 -4.30
CA TRP A 77 11.47 6.06 -4.86
C TRP A 77 11.83 7.51 -5.18
N GLU A 78 13.06 7.93 -4.83
CA GLU A 78 13.56 9.20 -5.32
C GLU A 78 13.51 9.18 -6.85
N PRO A 79 12.99 10.24 -7.52
CA PRO A 79 13.19 10.36 -8.94
C PRO A 79 14.69 10.27 -9.16
N PHE A 80 15.13 9.30 -9.97
CA PHE A 80 16.52 9.19 -10.38
C PHE A 80 16.89 10.58 -10.89
N THR A 81 17.70 11.32 -10.13
CA THR A 81 18.09 12.67 -10.48
C THR A 81 18.67 12.55 -11.87
N ALA A 82 17.95 13.04 -12.89
CA ALA A 82 18.49 13.13 -14.22
C ALA A 82 19.82 13.88 -14.05
N PRO A 83 20.96 13.36 -14.54
CA PRO A 83 22.26 13.97 -14.34
C PRO A 83 22.42 15.25 -15.19
N ASP A 84 21.44 16.16 -15.12
CA ASP A 84 21.39 17.42 -15.85
C ASP A 84 21.50 18.64 -14.92
N GLN A 85 21.79 18.43 -13.64
CA GLN A 85 22.57 19.41 -12.88
C GLN A 85 24.07 19.18 -13.14
N LEU A 86 24.45 19.25 -14.42
CA LEU A 86 25.78 19.76 -14.77
C LEU A 86 25.82 21.19 -14.26
N VAL A 87 26.39 21.35 -13.07
CA VAL A 87 26.89 22.63 -12.60
C VAL A 87 27.78 23.20 -13.71
N ASP A 88 27.25 24.15 -14.48
CA ASP A 88 28.05 25.01 -15.33
C ASP A 88 28.79 25.99 -14.43
N SER A 89 29.81 25.47 -13.73
CA SER A 89 30.79 26.29 -13.03
C SER A 89 31.85 26.73 -14.04
N THR A 90 31.43 27.54 -15.01
CA THR A 90 32.32 28.37 -15.81
C THR A 90 31.98 29.83 -15.56
N ARG A 91 32.51 30.40 -14.47
CA ARG A 91 32.99 31.78 -14.45
C ARG A 91 33.81 32.10 -13.21
#